data_AF-Q6Z227-F1
#
_entry.id   AF-Q6Z227-F1
#
_cell.length_a   1.000
_cell.length_b   1.000
_cell.length_c   1.000
_cell.angle_alpha   90.00
_cell.angle_beta   90.00
_cell.angle_gamma   90.00
#
_symmetry.space_group_name_H-M   'P 1'
#
loop_
_entity.id
_entity.type
_entity.pdbx_description
1 polymer ?
#
loop_
_entity_poly.entity_id
_entity_poly.type
_entity_poly.pdbx_seq_one_letter_code
_entity_poly.pdbx_strand_id
1 'polypeptide(L)'
;MEGSPRRRKLRRLSPGAAPQQPKPSLNSLPSEILENIVGRLPVRQAVRTSALSRDWRRRWESSPGIRFGWGSGEAGAAAAVGQILARYACPVRHFRHGWIESGGSARADEWFVVLAGRGVEHLALIFSEADNFLFHTLHAAIFSCRELTKLELGSCRLPAAPSDFSGFPNLTVLTLTMVAFPPHGERTLEAMISSAPLLQSLELKNVSMEGGEWDEWVIRAPNLKDLIIQLEFDFLWEIEQLPSIQTATISVDNESTDRDFVQLLTCFARPSYTGYRSG
;
A
#
# COMPACT_ATOMS: atom_id res chain seq x y z
N MET A 1 -48.45 14.79 -70.53
CA MET A 1 -47.44 14.96 -69.47
C MET A 1 -46.38 13.89 -69.66
N GLU A 2 -45.34 14.20 -70.43
CA GLU A 2 -44.21 13.31 -70.69
C GLU A 2 -43.29 13.24 -69.46
N GLY A 3 -43.19 12.06 -68.84
CA GLY A 3 -42.24 11.79 -67.78
C GLY A 3 -40.88 11.39 -68.37
N SER A 4 -39.89 12.29 -68.31
CA SER A 4 -38.51 12.01 -68.70
C SER A 4 -37.88 10.89 -67.85
N PRO A 5 -37.08 9.98 -68.43
CA PRO A 5 -36.49 8.87 -67.69
C PRO A 5 -35.30 9.35 -66.86
N ARG A 6 -35.25 8.90 -65.59
CA ARG A 6 -34.16 9.18 -64.66
C ARG A 6 -32.85 8.57 -65.16
N ARG A 7 -31.89 9.42 -65.54
CA ARG A 7 -30.49 9.05 -65.80
C ARG A 7 -29.88 8.38 -64.57
N ARG A 8 -29.63 7.07 -64.63
CA ARG A 8 -28.72 6.37 -63.72
C ARG A 8 -27.30 6.89 -63.96
N LYS A 9 -26.77 7.64 -62.98
CA LYS A 9 -25.34 7.98 -62.96
C LYS A 9 -24.53 6.68 -62.81
N LEU A 10 -23.82 6.29 -63.86
CA LEU A 10 -22.76 5.29 -63.81
C LEU A 10 -21.71 5.74 -62.80
N ARG A 11 -21.63 5.01 -61.69
CA ARG A 11 -20.61 5.17 -60.66
C ARG A 11 -19.26 4.85 -61.30
N ARG A 12 -18.44 5.88 -61.55
CA ARG A 12 -17.05 5.72 -62.01
C ARG A 12 -16.32 4.85 -61.00
N LEU A 13 -15.90 3.66 -61.42
CA LEU A 13 -14.90 2.85 -60.75
C LEU A 13 -13.55 3.55 -60.97
N SER A 14 -12.98 4.13 -59.92
CA SER A 14 -11.63 4.70 -59.97
C SER A 14 -10.62 3.58 -60.22
N PRO A 15 -9.72 3.72 -61.21
CA PRO A 15 -8.70 2.72 -61.50
C PRO A 15 -7.50 2.88 -60.55
N GLY A 16 -7.04 1.76 -59.97
CA GLY A 16 -5.66 1.63 -59.48
C GLY A 16 -5.34 2.24 -58.10
N ALA A 17 -6.04 1.82 -57.04
CA ALA A 17 -5.45 1.91 -55.71
C ALA A 17 -4.58 0.66 -55.50
N ALA A 18 -3.25 0.82 -55.46
CA ALA A 18 -2.34 -0.23 -54.99
C ALA A 18 -2.82 -0.75 -53.63
N PRO A 19 -2.67 -2.04 -53.30
CA PRO A 19 -3.07 -2.56 -51.99
C PRO A 19 -2.33 -1.75 -50.92
N GLN A 20 -3.05 -0.86 -50.25
CA GLN A 20 -2.48 -0.09 -49.16
C GLN A 20 -2.07 -1.10 -48.09
N GLN A 21 -0.77 -1.15 -47.78
CA GLN A 21 -0.30 -1.94 -46.66
C GLN A 21 -1.12 -1.54 -45.43
N PRO A 22 -1.68 -2.50 -44.66
CA PRO A 22 -2.50 -2.18 -43.52
C PRO A 22 -1.69 -1.27 -42.60
N LYS A 23 -2.26 -0.09 -42.28
CA LYS A 23 -1.58 0.87 -41.40
C LYS A 23 -1.16 0.14 -40.12
N PRO A 24 0.07 0.36 -39.64
CA PRO A 24 0.54 -0.26 -38.40
C PRO A 24 -0.47 0.06 -37.29
N SER A 25 -0.98 -0.99 -36.67
CA SER A 25 -2.02 -0.92 -35.63
C SER A 25 -1.48 -1.51 -34.36
N LEU A 26 -1.81 -0.93 -33.21
CA LEU A 26 -1.42 -1.51 -31.93
C LEU A 26 -1.94 -2.96 -31.80
N ASN A 27 -3.10 -3.26 -32.40
CA ASN A 27 -3.72 -4.58 -32.31
C ASN A 27 -2.97 -5.68 -33.08
N SER A 28 -1.98 -5.34 -33.91
CA SER A 28 -1.15 -6.34 -34.60
C SER A 28 0.05 -6.81 -33.75
N LEU A 29 0.28 -6.21 -32.58
CA LEU A 29 1.32 -6.68 -31.66
C LEU A 29 0.87 -7.97 -30.94
N PRO A 30 1.81 -8.87 -30.58
CA PRO A 30 1.53 -10.03 -29.74
C PRO A 30 0.88 -9.66 -28.40
N SER A 31 0.03 -10.55 -27.86
CA SER A 31 -0.72 -10.28 -26.63
C SER A 31 0.20 -9.95 -25.46
N GLU A 32 1.35 -10.63 -25.38
CA GLU A 32 2.33 -10.44 -24.31
C GLU A 32 2.92 -9.02 -24.32
N ILE A 33 3.15 -8.44 -25.51
CA ILE A 33 3.63 -7.06 -25.64
C ILE A 33 2.53 -6.09 -25.20
N LEU A 34 1.29 -6.35 -25.59
CA LEU A 34 0.16 -5.50 -25.24
C LEU A 34 -0.14 -5.52 -23.74
N GLU A 35 -0.08 -6.70 -23.12
CA GLU A 35 -0.20 -6.88 -21.68
C GLU A 35 0.95 -6.19 -20.94
N ASN A 36 2.18 -6.25 -21.46
CA ASN A 36 3.32 -5.53 -20.87
C ASN A 36 3.14 -4.01 -20.95
N ILE A 37 2.60 -3.50 -22.06
CA ILE A 37 2.27 -2.07 -22.18
C ILE A 37 1.23 -1.68 -21.14
N VAL A 38 0.14 -2.44 -21.01
CA VAL A 38 -0.94 -2.16 -20.06
C VAL A 38 -0.47 -2.31 -18.61
N GLY A 39 0.31 -3.34 -18.31
CA GLY A 39 0.85 -3.63 -16.99
C GLY A 39 1.79 -2.57 -16.43
N ARG A 40 2.38 -1.74 -17.31
CA ARG A 40 3.20 -0.58 -16.91
C ARG A 40 2.38 0.66 -16.57
N LEU A 41 1.08 0.66 -16.84
CA LEU A 41 0.22 1.80 -16.58
C LEU A 41 -0.34 1.76 -15.14
N PRO A 42 -0.51 2.92 -14.48
CA PRO A 42 -1.36 3.02 -13.30
C PRO A 42 -2.80 2.58 -13.62
N VAL A 43 -3.50 2.01 -12.63
CA VAL A 43 -4.80 1.37 -12.82
C VAL A 43 -5.82 2.23 -13.57
N ARG A 44 -5.89 3.54 -13.30
CA ARG A 44 -6.80 4.46 -14.03
C ARG A 44 -6.49 4.53 -15.52
N GLN A 45 -5.21 4.60 -15.86
CA GLN A 45 -4.77 4.67 -17.26
C GLN A 45 -4.96 3.31 -17.95
N ALA A 46 -4.66 2.22 -17.26
CA ALA A 46 -4.91 0.87 -17.75
C ALA A 46 -6.41 0.67 -18.08
N VAL A 47 -7.31 1.05 -17.17
CA VAL A 47 -8.77 1.00 -17.41
C VAL A 47 -9.16 1.89 -18.59
N ARG A 48 -8.59 3.10 -18.73
CA ARG A 48 -8.86 4.00 -19.87
C ARG A 48 -8.48 3.41 -21.22
N THR A 49 -7.51 2.50 -21.29
CA THR A 49 -7.18 1.81 -22.55
C THR A 49 -8.37 1.04 -23.13
N SER A 50 -9.38 0.71 -22.31
CA SER A 50 -10.63 0.08 -22.74
C SER A 50 -11.40 0.88 -23.80
N ALA A 51 -11.10 2.18 -23.96
CA ALA A 51 -11.71 3.05 -24.96
C ALA A 51 -11.01 3.00 -26.34
N LEU A 52 -9.83 2.36 -26.46
CA LEU A 52 -9.04 2.35 -27.70
C LEU A 52 -9.70 1.50 -28.80
N SER A 53 -10.15 0.28 -28.47
CA SER A 53 -10.86 -0.60 -29.40
C SER A 53 -11.65 -1.66 -28.63
N ARG A 54 -12.42 -2.49 -29.36
CA ARG A 54 -13.10 -3.65 -28.76
C ARG A 54 -12.12 -4.65 -28.15
N ASP A 55 -10.94 -4.82 -28.75
CA ASP A 55 -9.90 -5.76 -28.28
C ASP A 55 -9.24 -5.29 -26.98
N TRP A 56 -9.24 -3.98 -26.72
CA TRP A 56 -8.66 -3.40 -25.51
C TRP A 56 -9.64 -3.33 -24.34
N ARG A 57 -10.94 -3.47 -24.60
CA ARG A 57 -12.03 -3.23 -23.63
C ARG A 57 -11.84 -3.92 -22.28
N ARG A 58 -11.22 -5.11 -22.26
CA ARG A 58 -10.99 -5.90 -21.04
C ARG A 58 -9.54 -6.32 -20.85
N ARG A 59 -8.62 -5.84 -21.67
CA ARG A 59 -7.23 -6.31 -21.65
C ARG A 59 -6.55 -6.05 -20.31
N TRP A 60 -6.88 -4.92 -19.67
CA TRP A 60 -6.36 -4.58 -18.35
C TRP A 60 -6.77 -5.59 -17.25
N GLU A 61 -7.87 -6.32 -17.41
CA GLU A 61 -8.37 -7.27 -16.40
C GLU A 61 -7.40 -8.45 -16.21
N SER A 62 -6.66 -8.83 -17.26
CA SER A 62 -5.69 -9.93 -17.26
C SER A 62 -4.23 -9.48 -17.45
N SER A 63 -3.96 -8.18 -17.42
CA SER A 63 -2.59 -7.65 -17.59
C SER A 63 -1.88 -7.59 -16.23
N PRO A 64 -0.82 -8.37 -15.97
CA PRO A 64 -0.14 -8.35 -14.69
C PRO A 64 0.66 -7.06 -14.48
N GLY A 65 0.93 -6.72 -13.22
CA GLY A 65 1.83 -5.64 -12.85
C GLY A 65 1.19 -4.25 -12.70
N ILE A 66 -0.11 -4.12 -12.99
CA ILE A 66 -0.84 -2.85 -12.80
C ILE A 66 -0.72 -2.39 -11.35
N ARG A 67 -0.33 -1.12 -11.16
CA ARG A 67 -0.25 -0.47 -9.85
C ARG A 67 -1.55 0.24 -9.50
N PHE A 68 -2.11 -0.07 -8.33
CA PHE A 68 -3.36 0.47 -7.84
C PHE A 68 -3.06 1.67 -6.95
N GLY A 69 -3.59 2.84 -7.31
CA GLY A 69 -3.19 4.11 -6.71
C GLY A 69 -4.22 5.20 -6.90
N TRP A 70 -4.75 5.75 -5.81
CA TRP A 70 -5.66 6.89 -5.79
C TRP A 70 -5.09 8.00 -4.88
N GLY A 71 -5.09 9.22 -5.39
CA GLY A 71 -4.58 10.39 -4.67
C GLY A 71 -5.63 11.03 -3.77
N SER A 72 -5.20 12.00 -2.96
CA SER A 72 -6.09 12.82 -2.14
C SER A 72 -7.09 13.59 -3.01
N GLY A 73 -8.35 13.64 -2.59
CA GLY A 73 -9.40 14.41 -3.27
C GLY A 73 -10.05 13.70 -4.46
N GLU A 74 -9.77 12.41 -4.68
CA GLU A 74 -10.53 11.58 -5.62
C GLU A 74 -11.85 11.11 -4.98
N ALA A 75 -12.72 12.07 -4.62
CA ALA A 75 -14.02 11.81 -4.02
C ALA A 75 -14.83 10.84 -4.89
N GLY A 76 -15.41 9.81 -4.27
CA GLY A 76 -16.15 8.75 -4.95
C GLY A 76 -15.28 7.66 -5.61
N ALA A 77 -13.94 7.75 -5.54
CA ALA A 77 -13.05 6.69 -6.03
C ALA A 77 -13.33 5.34 -5.35
N ALA A 78 -13.77 5.34 -4.10
CA ALA A 78 -13.97 4.12 -3.33
C ALA A 78 -14.90 3.10 -4.01
N ALA A 79 -15.97 3.58 -4.67
CA ALA A 79 -16.87 2.70 -5.42
C ALA A 79 -16.20 2.15 -6.69
N ALA A 80 -15.40 2.96 -7.39
CA ALA A 80 -14.64 2.52 -8.55
C ALA A 80 -13.56 1.52 -8.18
N VAL A 81 -12.87 1.71 -7.05
CA VAL A 81 -11.85 0.79 -6.52
C VAL A 81 -12.41 -0.62 -6.37
N GLY A 82 -13.56 -0.77 -5.70
CA GLY A 82 -14.21 -2.07 -5.52
C GLY A 82 -14.56 -2.75 -6.84
N GLN A 83 -15.13 -2.00 -7.79
CA GLN A 83 -15.47 -2.54 -9.12
C GLN A 83 -14.24 -2.97 -9.93
N ILE A 84 -13.14 -2.22 -9.82
CA ILE A 84 -11.89 -2.53 -10.50
C ILE A 84 -11.25 -3.78 -9.89
N LEU A 85 -11.16 -3.85 -8.56
CA LEU A 85 -10.63 -5.01 -7.85
C LEU A 85 -11.42 -6.29 -8.16
N ALA A 86 -12.75 -6.20 -8.26
CA ALA A 86 -13.60 -7.34 -8.59
C ALA A 86 -13.36 -7.91 -10.00
N ARG A 87 -12.93 -7.07 -10.95
CA ARG A 87 -12.68 -7.48 -12.35
C ARG A 87 -11.24 -7.89 -12.60
N TYR A 88 -10.29 -7.42 -11.79
CA TYR A 88 -8.89 -7.68 -11.99
C TYR A 88 -8.52 -9.10 -11.56
N ALA A 89 -8.01 -9.89 -12.49
CA ALA A 89 -7.73 -11.32 -12.32
C ALA A 89 -6.31 -11.61 -11.82
N CYS A 90 -5.38 -10.65 -11.95
CA CYS A 90 -3.99 -10.83 -11.57
C CYS A 90 -3.72 -10.48 -10.09
N PRO A 91 -2.55 -10.89 -9.54
CA PRO A 91 -2.10 -10.43 -8.23
C PRO A 91 -2.01 -8.90 -8.14
N VAL A 92 -2.35 -8.36 -6.98
CA VAL A 92 -2.32 -6.91 -6.70
C VAL A 92 -1.11 -6.63 -5.82
N ARG A 93 0.06 -6.44 -6.43
CA ARG A 93 1.31 -6.24 -5.69
C ARG A 93 1.38 -4.88 -4.98
N HIS A 94 0.79 -3.84 -5.58
CA HIS A 94 0.86 -2.47 -5.10
C HIS A 94 -0.53 -1.86 -5.01
N PHE A 95 -0.98 -1.52 -3.80
CA PHE A 95 -2.27 -0.90 -3.53
C PHE A 95 -2.10 0.32 -2.62
N ARG A 96 -2.46 1.50 -3.13
CA ARG A 96 -2.38 2.76 -2.39
C ARG A 96 -3.66 3.57 -2.55
N HIS A 97 -4.16 4.13 -1.45
CA HIS A 97 -5.23 5.10 -1.48
C HIS A 97 -4.98 6.18 -0.42
N GLY A 98 -4.69 7.39 -0.89
CA GLY A 98 -4.57 8.56 -0.02
C GLY A 98 -5.94 9.17 0.25
N TRP A 99 -6.19 9.59 1.48
CA TRP A 99 -7.39 10.32 1.89
C TRP A 99 -8.72 9.60 1.59
N ILE A 100 -8.93 8.44 2.22
CA ILE A 100 -10.21 7.74 2.18
C ILE A 100 -11.19 8.50 3.09
N GLU A 101 -12.14 9.20 2.48
CA GLU A 101 -13.21 9.90 3.20
C GLU A 101 -14.03 8.95 4.08
N SER A 102 -14.63 9.48 5.16
CA SER A 102 -15.45 8.70 6.11
C SER A 102 -16.54 7.84 5.43
N GLY A 103 -17.18 8.36 4.37
CA GLY A 103 -18.18 7.61 3.58
C GLY A 103 -17.60 6.48 2.71
N GLY A 104 -16.27 6.42 2.56
CA GLY A 104 -15.53 5.39 1.87
C GLY A 104 -14.96 4.30 2.79
N SER A 105 -14.90 4.52 4.10
CA SER A 105 -14.22 3.64 5.05
C SER A 105 -14.78 2.22 5.07
N ALA A 106 -16.10 2.05 5.06
CA ALA A 106 -16.74 0.74 4.98
C ALA A 106 -16.39 -0.02 3.69
N ARG A 107 -16.12 0.69 2.57
CA ARG A 107 -15.64 0.06 1.33
C ARG A 107 -14.19 -0.36 1.43
N ALA A 108 -13.37 0.33 2.23
CA ALA A 108 -12.00 -0.09 2.47
C ALA A 108 -11.95 -1.48 3.12
N ASP A 109 -12.90 -1.79 4.00
CA ASP A 109 -13.03 -3.12 4.62
C ASP A 109 -13.24 -4.23 3.58
N GLU A 110 -14.10 -3.98 2.59
CA GLU A 110 -14.28 -4.90 1.46
C GLU A 110 -12.98 -5.10 0.67
N TRP A 111 -12.15 -4.05 0.54
CA TRP A 111 -10.88 -4.17 -0.17
C TRP A 111 -9.92 -5.09 0.58
N PHE A 112 -9.82 -5.02 1.90
CA PHE A 112 -8.94 -5.91 2.66
C PHE A 112 -9.30 -7.37 2.45
N VAL A 113 -10.60 -7.71 2.45
CA VAL A 113 -11.07 -9.08 2.18
C VAL A 113 -10.65 -9.53 0.78
N VAL A 114 -10.76 -8.64 -0.21
CA VAL A 114 -10.37 -8.96 -1.59
C VAL A 114 -8.85 -9.03 -1.74
N LEU A 115 -8.09 -8.18 -1.06
CA LEU A 115 -6.64 -8.08 -1.13
C LEU A 115 -5.94 -9.22 -0.37
N ALA A 116 -6.57 -9.75 0.67
CA ALA A 116 -6.11 -10.93 1.38
C ALA A 116 -5.89 -12.09 0.38
N GLY A 117 -4.66 -12.62 0.32
CA GLY A 117 -4.30 -13.67 -0.63
C GLY A 117 -4.01 -13.21 -2.07
N ARG A 118 -4.08 -11.91 -2.39
CA ARG A 118 -3.70 -11.38 -3.73
C ARG A 118 -2.23 -11.00 -3.87
N GLY A 119 -1.39 -11.40 -2.92
CA GLY A 119 0.05 -11.16 -2.94
C GLY A 119 0.42 -9.69 -2.83
N VAL A 120 -0.25 -8.94 -1.95
CA VAL A 120 0.06 -7.51 -1.74
C VAL A 120 1.44 -7.37 -1.11
N GLU A 121 2.34 -6.67 -1.81
CA GLU A 121 3.70 -6.36 -1.35
C GLU A 121 3.78 -4.94 -0.78
N HIS A 122 2.98 -4.01 -1.30
CA HIS A 122 2.92 -2.63 -0.86
C HIS A 122 1.47 -2.23 -0.62
N LEU A 123 1.14 -1.98 0.65
CA LEU A 123 -0.16 -1.45 1.07
C LEU A 123 0.01 -0.08 1.73
N ALA A 124 -0.63 0.95 1.16
CA ALA A 124 -0.65 2.29 1.75
C ALA A 124 -2.09 2.83 1.83
N LEU A 125 -2.62 3.06 3.03
CA LEU A 125 -3.98 3.56 3.23
C LEU A 125 -3.96 4.70 4.23
N ILE A 126 -4.43 5.86 3.80
CA ILE A 126 -4.59 7.04 4.66
C ILE A 126 -6.06 7.41 4.65
N PHE A 127 -6.68 7.44 5.83
CA PHE A 127 -8.09 7.78 6.00
C PHE A 127 -8.22 9.28 6.33
N SER A 128 -9.38 9.86 6.03
CA SER A 128 -9.71 11.19 6.56
C SER A 128 -10.03 11.05 8.04
N GLU A 129 -9.58 12.01 8.85
CA GLU A 129 -10.09 12.15 10.21
C GLU A 129 -11.60 12.33 10.17
N ALA A 130 -12.34 11.48 10.88
CA ALA A 130 -13.78 11.63 10.97
C ALA A 130 -14.14 12.82 11.87
N ASP A 131 -15.32 13.38 11.65
CA ASP A 131 -15.93 14.28 12.60
C ASP A 131 -15.97 13.58 13.97
N ASN A 132 -15.38 14.20 15.00
CA ASN A 132 -15.18 13.69 16.37
C ASN A 132 -13.93 12.82 16.63
N PHE A 133 -12.90 12.84 15.77
CA PHE A 133 -11.63 12.11 16.01
C PHE A 133 -11.78 10.59 16.15
N LEU A 134 -12.91 10.03 15.67
CA LEU A 134 -13.14 8.59 15.68
C LEU A 134 -12.48 7.96 14.46
N PHE A 135 -11.35 7.31 14.67
CA PHE A 135 -10.68 6.56 13.60
C PHE A 135 -11.50 5.37 13.13
N HIS A 136 -11.49 5.13 11.81
CA HIS A 136 -12.08 3.92 11.23
C HIS A 136 -11.28 2.69 11.66
N THR A 137 -11.97 1.65 12.12
CA THR A 137 -11.34 0.38 12.50
C THR A 137 -11.20 -0.49 11.26
N LEU A 138 -9.96 -0.81 10.89
CA LEU A 138 -9.68 -1.63 9.71
C LEU A 138 -10.23 -3.04 9.87
N HIS A 139 -10.54 -3.68 8.76
CA HIS A 139 -10.90 -5.10 8.74
C HIS A 139 -9.70 -6.01 9.09
N ALA A 140 -9.92 -7.05 9.90
CA ALA A 140 -8.88 -7.98 10.37
C ALA A 140 -8.13 -8.74 9.25
N ALA A 141 -8.68 -8.75 8.04
CA ALA A 141 -8.05 -9.32 6.85
C ALA A 141 -6.70 -8.66 6.50
N ILE A 142 -6.38 -7.47 7.03
CA ILE A 142 -5.06 -6.85 6.88
C ILE A 142 -3.92 -7.77 7.34
N PHE A 143 -4.13 -8.53 8.42
CA PHE A 143 -3.14 -9.47 8.97
C PHE A 143 -2.90 -10.69 8.07
N SER A 144 -3.75 -10.90 7.04
CA SER A 144 -3.59 -11.99 6.06
C SER A 144 -2.67 -11.63 4.88
N CYS A 145 -2.22 -10.37 4.78
CA CYS A 145 -1.32 -9.91 3.72
C CYS A 145 0.14 -10.31 4.00
N ARG A 146 0.44 -11.63 3.94
CA ARG A 146 1.77 -12.19 4.32
C ARG A 146 2.94 -11.79 3.41
N GLU A 147 2.66 -11.33 2.20
CA GLU A 147 3.67 -10.90 1.22
C GLU A 147 4.10 -9.44 1.41
N LEU A 148 3.61 -8.75 2.44
CA LEU A 148 3.90 -7.33 2.67
C LEU A 148 5.40 -7.08 2.84
N THR A 149 5.90 -6.16 2.02
CA THR A 149 7.24 -5.56 2.09
C THR A 149 7.19 -4.11 2.57
N LYS A 150 6.08 -3.41 2.32
CA LYS A 150 5.84 -2.03 2.75
C LYS A 150 4.41 -1.88 3.25
N LEU A 151 4.26 -1.43 4.49
CA LEU A 151 2.98 -1.13 5.11
C LEU A 151 2.98 0.32 5.58
N GLU A 152 2.07 1.12 5.03
CA GLU A 152 1.88 2.52 5.39
C GLU A 152 0.41 2.75 5.77
N LEU A 153 0.14 3.08 7.04
CA LEU A 153 -1.20 3.32 7.55
C LEU A 153 -1.31 4.72 8.15
N GLY A 154 -2.43 5.40 7.86
CA GLY A 154 -2.69 6.77 8.28
C GLY A 154 -4.10 6.97 8.82
N SER A 155 -4.24 7.59 9.99
CA SER A 155 -5.52 8.05 10.57
C SER A 155 -6.57 6.94 10.72
N CYS A 156 -6.18 5.78 11.24
CA CYS A 156 -7.04 4.61 11.37
C CYS A 156 -6.80 3.84 12.68
N ARG A 157 -7.69 2.91 13.01
CA ARG A 157 -7.54 1.97 14.12
C ARG A 157 -7.26 0.57 13.58
N LEU A 158 -6.23 -0.09 14.09
CA LEU A 158 -6.01 -1.51 13.82
C LEU A 158 -7.01 -2.37 14.61
N PRO A 159 -7.55 -3.44 14.03
CA PRO A 159 -8.35 -4.41 14.77
C PRO A 159 -7.46 -5.28 15.67
N ALA A 160 -8.07 -6.00 16.61
CA ALA A 160 -7.37 -7.01 17.39
C ALA A 160 -6.76 -8.07 16.45
N ALA A 161 -5.48 -8.39 16.67
CA ALA A 161 -4.80 -9.40 15.88
C ALA A 161 -5.35 -10.81 16.18
N PRO A 162 -5.48 -11.67 15.16
CA PRO A 162 -5.72 -13.09 15.35
C PRO A 162 -4.64 -13.72 16.23
N SER A 163 -4.99 -14.74 17.01
CA SER A 163 -4.05 -15.41 17.92
C SER A 163 -2.88 -16.12 17.20
N ASP A 164 -3.05 -16.45 15.92
CA ASP A 164 -2.04 -17.06 15.05
C ASP A 164 -1.23 -16.03 14.26
N PHE A 165 -1.46 -14.73 14.48
CA PHE A 165 -0.68 -13.68 13.84
C PHE A 165 0.75 -13.66 14.35
N SER A 166 1.68 -14.03 13.48
CA SER A 166 3.13 -14.03 13.76
C SER A 166 3.86 -12.84 13.14
N GLY A 167 3.14 -11.80 12.70
CA GLY A 167 3.73 -10.64 12.04
C GLY A 167 3.97 -10.76 10.52
N PHE A 168 4.77 -9.86 9.96
CA PHE A 168 4.99 -9.70 8.51
C PHE A 168 6.45 -10.00 8.13
N PRO A 169 6.78 -11.24 7.71
CA PRO A 169 8.17 -11.70 7.62
C PRO A 169 9.03 -10.98 6.56
N ASN A 170 8.41 -10.42 5.52
CA ASN A 170 9.10 -9.76 4.41
C ASN A 170 9.13 -8.23 4.55
N LEU A 171 8.66 -7.68 5.67
CA LEU A 171 8.49 -6.24 5.84
C LEU A 171 9.84 -5.53 5.87
N THR A 172 9.96 -4.48 5.06
CA THR A 172 11.15 -3.62 4.92
C THR A 172 10.88 -2.19 5.36
N VAL A 173 9.63 -1.75 5.26
CA VAL A 173 9.17 -0.41 5.67
C VAL A 173 7.86 -0.55 6.43
N LEU A 174 7.80 0.02 7.64
CA LEU A 174 6.59 0.17 8.43
C LEU A 174 6.41 1.66 8.77
N THR A 175 5.33 2.26 8.29
CA THR A 175 4.97 3.65 8.59
C THR A 175 3.56 3.68 9.16
N LEU A 176 3.44 4.15 10.40
CA LEU A 176 2.18 4.28 11.12
C LEU A 176 2.05 5.73 11.59
N THR A 177 1.07 6.46 11.04
CA THR A 177 0.81 7.86 11.37
C THR A 177 -0.62 8.03 11.86
N MET A 178 -0.84 8.55 13.08
CA MET A 178 -2.17 8.66 13.68
C MET A 178 -2.89 7.30 13.70
N VAL A 179 -2.19 6.25 14.16
CA VAL A 179 -2.74 4.88 14.19
C VAL A 179 -3.04 4.48 15.62
N ALA A 180 -4.30 4.14 15.89
CA ALA A 180 -4.72 3.60 17.18
C ALA A 180 -4.67 2.07 17.17
N PHE A 181 -4.22 1.50 18.27
CA PHE A 181 -4.22 0.07 18.53
C PHE A 181 -5.27 -0.26 19.59
N PRO A 182 -5.89 -1.45 19.53
CA PRO A 182 -6.83 -1.90 20.55
C PRO A 182 -6.09 -2.15 21.88
N PRO A 183 -6.80 -2.42 22.99
CA PRO A 183 -6.15 -2.82 24.25
C PRO A 183 -5.16 -3.97 24.05
N HIS A 184 -4.00 -3.86 24.67
CA HIS A 184 -2.83 -4.75 24.50
C HIS A 184 -2.25 -4.83 23.08
N GLY A 185 -2.50 -3.80 22.26
CA GLY A 185 -2.05 -3.77 20.87
C GLY A 185 -0.55 -3.54 20.69
N GLU A 186 0.17 -3.15 21.74
CA GLU A 186 1.64 -3.12 21.78
C GLU A 186 2.25 -4.48 21.42
N ARG A 187 1.61 -5.58 21.84
CA ARG A 187 2.03 -6.94 21.47
C ARG A 187 1.91 -7.19 19.96
N THR A 188 0.88 -6.61 19.34
CA THR A 188 0.69 -6.70 17.88
C THR A 188 1.76 -5.88 17.16
N LEU A 189 2.04 -4.67 17.63
CA LEU A 189 3.09 -3.82 17.07
C LEU A 189 4.48 -4.46 17.24
N GLU A 190 4.78 -5.00 18.41
CA GLU A 190 6.01 -5.76 18.67
C GLU A 190 6.12 -6.96 17.74
N ALA A 191 5.04 -7.72 17.52
CA ALA A 191 5.03 -8.82 16.56
C ALA A 191 5.28 -8.34 15.11
N MET A 192 4.69 -7.21 14.68
CA MET A 192 4.94 -6.64 13.35
C MET A 192 6.42 -6.28 13.12
N ILE A 193 7.13 -5.84 14.18
CA ILE A 193 8.52 -5.41 14.11
C ILE A 193 9.48 -6.60 14.27
N SER A 194 9.33 -7.37 15.34
CA SER A 194 10.24 -8.48 15.69
C SER A 194 10.22 -9.63 14.69
N SER A 195 9.08 -9.84 14.01
CA SER A 195 8.95 -10.84 12.94
C SER A 195 9.53 -10.40 11.60
N ALA A 196 9.95 -9.14 11.46
CA ALA A 196 10.39 -8.54 10.21
C ALA A 196 11.92 -8.37 10.20
N PRO A 197 12.70 -9.46 9.98
CA PRO A 197 14.17 -9.39 10.00
C PRO A 197 14.74 -8.49 8.89
N LEU A 198 13.95 -8.17 7.86
CA LEU A 198 14.35 -7.30 6.75
C LEU A 198 13.97 -5.83 6.96
N LEU A 199 13.42 -5.46 8.12
CA LEU A 199 12.94 -4.11 8.39
C LEU A 199 14.11 -3.11 8.36
N GLN A 200 14.02 -2.12 7.46
CA GLN A 200 15.03 -1.08 7.25
C GLN A 200 14.55 0.29 7.70
N SER A 201 13.25 0.56 7.63
CA SER A 201 12.66 1.83 8.03
C SER A 201 11.44 1.60 8.90
N LEU A 202 11.42 2.24 10.07
CA LEU A 202 10.33 2.22 11.03
C LEU A 202 9.97 3.66 11.38
N GLU A 203 8.73 4.03 11.10
CA GLU A 203 8.17 5.34 11.41
C GLU A 203 6.88 5.18 12.21
N LEU A 204 6.90 5.64 13.46
CA LEU A 204 5.77 5.65 14.39
C LEU A 204 5.47 7.11 14.76
N LYS A 205 4.38 7.65 14.24
CA LYS A 205 3.97 9.04 14.48
C LYS A 205 2.56 9.07 15.07
N ASN A 206 2.40 9.64 16.25
CA ASN A 206 1.12 9.71 16.97
C ASN A 206 0.39 8.36 16.99
N VAL A 207 1.14 7.29 17.27
CA VAL A 207 0.58 5.96 17.52
C VAL A 207 0.05 5.95 18.94
N SER A 208 -1.14 5.37 19.16
CA SER A 208 -1.77 5.30 20.47
C SER A 208 -2.25 3.88 20.80
N MET A 209 -2.22 3.54 22.09
CA MET A 209 -2.75 2.28 22.62
C MET A 209 -4.04 2.57 23.40
N GLU A 210 -5.08 1.79 23.15
CA GLU A 210 -6.33 1.87 23.92
C GLU A 210 -6.23 1.11 25.24
N GLY A 211 -7.12 1.43 26.18
CA GLY A 211 -7.31 0.63 27.40
C GLY A 211 -6.49 1.07 28.60
N GLY A 212 -5.52 2.00 28.47
CA GLY A 212 -4.78 2.54 29.63
C GLY A 212 -3.81 1.56 30.30
N GLU A 213 -3.79 0.31 29.85
CA GLU A 213 -2.93 -0.77 30.32
C GLU A 213 -2.17 -1.33 29.12
N TRP A 214 -0.85 -1.18 29.13
CA TRP A 214 0.07 -1.72 28.14
C TRP A 214 1.27 -2.32 28.87
N ASP A 215 1.80 -3.41 28.31
CA ASP A 215 3.02 -4.02 28.81
C ASP A 215 4.25 -3.29 28.24
N GLU A 216 5.40 -3.44 28.91
CA GLU A 216 6.69 -3.13 28.29
C GLU A 216 6.90 -4.01 27.05
N TRP A 217 7.36 -3.41 25.96
CA TRP A 217 7.59 -4.10 24.70
C TRP A 217 8.87 -3.61 24.03
N VAL A 218 9.51 -4.46 23.23
CA VAL A 218 10.87 -4.20 22.75
C VAL A 218 10.92 -4.11 21.22
N ILE A 219 11.48 -3.01 20.72
CA ILE A 219 11.80 -2.84 19.30
C ILE A 219 13.04 -3.68 18.98
N ARG A 220 12.82 -4.87 18.41
CA ARG A 220 13.87 -5.79 17.93
C ARG A 220 13.97 -5.75 16.41
N ALA A 221 14.85 -4.90 15.88
CA ALA A 221 15.02 -4.71 14.44
C ALA A 221 16.51 -4.54 14.06
N PRO A 222 17.30 -5.63 14.00
CA PRO A 222 18.77 -5.54 13.87
C PRO A 222 19.25 -4.91 12.55
N ASN A 223 18.41 -4.94 11.51
CA ASN A 223 18.70 -4.39 10.18
C ASN A 223 18.09 -2.99 9.97
N LEU A 224 17.54 -2.38 11.02
CA LEU A 224 16.93 -1.05 10.96
C LEU A 224 18.00 0.01 10.67
N LYS A 225 17.74 0.85 9.68
CA LYS A 225 18.62 1.95 9.26
C LYS A 225 18.03 3.30 9.64
N ASP A 226 16.71 3.43 9.50
CA ASP A 226 15.98 4.67 9.75
C ASP A 226 14.89 4.44 10.79
N LEU A 227 14.99 5.14 11.91
CA LEU A 227 14.01 5.11 13.00
C LEU A 227 13.42 6.51 13.20
N ILE A 228 12.10 6.62 13.16
CA ILE A 228 11.36 7.82 13.55
C ILE A 228 10.30 7.42 14.56
N ILE A 229 10.37 7.97 15.78
CA ILE A 229 9.35 7.86 16.81
C ILE A 229 8.94 9.27 17.20
N GLN A 230 7.70 9.65 16.94
CA GLN A 230 7.10 10.92 17.37
C GLN A 230 5.79 10.61 18.05
N LEU A 231 5.74 10.65 19.37
CA LEU A 231 4.57 10.21 20.15
C LEU A 231 4.13 11.31 21.11
N GLU A 232 2.82 11.38 21.35
CA GLU A 232 2.29 12.25 22.41
C GLU A 232 2.58 11.66 23.79
N PHE A 233 2.52 10.33 23.94
CA PHE A 233 2.71 9.63 25.21
C PHE A 233 3.79 8.57 25.12
N ASP A 234 4.45 8.34 26.24
CA ASP A 234 5.34 7.19 26.43
C ASP A 234 4.54 5.90 26.71
N PHE A 235 4.63 4.93 25.80
CA PHE A 235 4.02 3.61 25.94
C PHE A 235 5.03 2.53 26.39
N LEU A 236 5.99 2.90 27.24
CA LEU A 236 6.97 1.99 27.88
C LEU A 236 7.71 1.08 26.88
N TRP A 237 8.01 1.60 25.70
CA TRP A 237 8.76 0.86 24.69
C TRP A 237 10.26 0.87 25.02
N GLU A 238 10.94 -0.23 24.77
CA GLU A 238 12.40 -0.33 24.81
C GLU A 238 12.97 -0.56 23.42
N ILE A 239 14.25 -0.28 23.26
CA ILE A 239 14.98 -0.57 22.03
C ILE A 239 16.12 -1.55 22.36
N GLU A 240 16.09 -2.72 21.73
CA GLU A 240 17.25 -3.63 21.73
C GLU A 240 18.33 -3.07 20.78
N GLN A 241 19.58 -3.53 20.87
CA GLN A 241 20.67 -3.05 20.01
C GLN A 241 20.27 -2.96 18.52
N LEU A 242 20.47 -1.78 17.94
CA LEU A 242 20.22 -1.49 16.52
C LEU A 242 21.55 -1.30 15.78
N PRO A 243 22.31 -2.37 15.50
CA PRO A 243 23.68 -2.27 14.97
C PRO A 243 23.76 -1.60 13.59
N SER A 244 22.67 -1.63 12.82
CA SER A 244 22.59 -1.07 11.47
C SER A 244 22.08 0.36 11.39
N ILE A 245 21.76 0.98 12.54
CA ILE A 245 21.12 2.29 12.60
C ILE A 245 22.00 3.37 11.96
N GLN A 246 21.36 4.26 11.20
CA GLN A 246 21.98 5.37 10.49
C GLN A 246 21.34 6.69 10.90
N THR A 247 20.01 6.72 10.96
CA THR A 247 19.23 7.86 11.40
C THR A 247 18.25 7.42 12.49
N ALA A 248 18.16 8.21 13.54
CA ALA A 248 17.19 8.03 14.62
C ALA A 248 16.67 9.39 15.06
N THR A 249 15.36 9.59 14.97
CA THR A 249 14.66 10.77 15.48
C THR A 249 13.62 10.29 16.48
N ILE A 250 13.79 10.66 17.74
CA ILE A 250 12.85 10.32 18.82
C ILE A 250 12.36 11.64 19.43
N SER A 251 11.04 11.81 19.49
CA SER A 251 10.35 12.93 20.13
C SER A 251 9.16 12.37 20.89
N VAL A 252 9.08 12.65 22.19
CA VAL A 252 7.94 12.27 23.03
C VAL A 252 7.51 13.52 23.79
N ASP A 253 6.25 13.93 23.63
CA ASP A 253 5.78 15.20 24.20
C ASP A 253 5.47 15.07 25.71
N ASN A 254 4.78 14.00 26.12
CA ASN A 254 4.51 13.67 27.51
C ASN A 254 5.32 12.43 27.93
N GLU A 255 6.53 12.67 28.45
CA GLU A 255 7.43 11.62 28.92
C GLU A 255 7.01 11.08 30.29
N SER A 256 7.19 9.77 30.52
CA SER A 256 7.08 9.18 31.85
C SER A 256 8.22 9.70 32.74
N THR A 257 7.91 10.14 33.96
CA THR A 257 8.88 10.77 34.87
C THR A 257 10.03 9.86 35.32
N ASP A 258 9.94 8.55 35.08
CA ASP A 258 10.91 7.54 35.57
C ASP A 258 11.67 6.84 34.43
N ARG A 259 11.60 7.36 33.20
CA ARG A 259 12.22 6.69 32.05
C ARG A 259 13.73 6.93 32.01
N ASP A 260 14.51 5.86 31.95
CA ASP A 260 15.94 5.93 31.69
C ASP A 260 16.23 6.13 30.20
N PHE A 261 16.17 7.38 29.75
CA PHE A 261 16.55 7.74 28.38
C PHE A 261 18.04 7.50 28.11
N VAL A 262 18.91 7.44 29.11
CA VAL A 262 20.32 7.11 28.89
C VAL A 262 20.43 5.66 28.43
N GLN A 263 19.78 4.73 29.15
CA GLN A 263 19.69 3.33 28.76
C GLN A 263 19.06 3.19 27.37
N LEU A 264 17.96 3.89 27.12
CA LEU A 264 17.28 3.87 25.82
C LEU A 264 18.19 4.35 24.68
N LEU A 265 19.00 5.39 24.89
CA LEU A 265 19.92 5.90 23.88
C LEU A 265 21.19 5.04 23.74
N THR A 266 21.57 4.26 24.75
CA THR A 266 22.75 3.39 24.67
C THR A 266 22.62 2.30 23.60
N CYS A 267 21.40 1.93 23.18
CA CYS A 267 21.18 0.96 22.10
C CYS A 267 21.73 1.43 20.73
N PHE A 268 21.95 2.73 20.55
CA PHE A 268 22.54 3.33 19.34
C PHE A 268 24.07 3.33 19.37
N ALA A 269 24.70 3.07 20.52
CA ALA A 269 26.14 2.99 20.62
C ALA A 269 26.62 1.73 19.88
N ARG A 270 27.31 1.91 18.74
CA ARG A 270 27.99 0.79 18.07
C ARG A 270 28.97 0.13 19.04
N PRO A 271 29.08 -1.20 19.09
CA PRO A 271 30.12 -1.85 19.87
C PRO A 271 31.47 -1.62 19.17
N SER A 272 32.08 -0.46 19.43
CA SER A 272 33.47 -0.19 19.09
C SER A 272 34.34 -0.78 20.18
N TYR A 273 34.65 -2.08 20.14
CA TYR A 273 35.87 -2.68 20.71
C TYR A 273 36.05 -4.13 20.21
N THR A 274 36.49 -4.30 18.96
CA THR A 274 37.31 -5.46 18.62
C THR A 274 38.69 -5.21 19.24
N GLY A 275 38.89 -5.70 20.46
CA GLY A 275 40.19 -5.68 21.11
C GLY A 275 41.20 -6.48 20.29
N TYR A 276 42.10 -5.79 19.60
CA TYR A 276 43.38 -6.37 19.23
C TYR A 276 44.15 -6.62 20.53
N ARG A 277 44.14 -7.87 21.00
CA ARG A 277 45.20 -8.37 21.89
C ARG A 277 46.46 -8.48 21.04
N SER A 278 47.36 -7.51 21.18
CA SER A 278 48.76 -7.70 20.82
C SER A 278 49.35 -8.77 21.76
N GLY A 279 49.75 -9.90 21.18
CA GLY A 279 50.69 -10.84 21.79
C GLY A 279 52.13 -10.36 21.66
#